data_AF-A0A239PHR8-F1
#
_entry.id   AF-A0A239PHR8-F1
#
_cell.length_a   1.000
_cell.length_b   1.000
_cell.length_c   1.000
_cell.angle_alpha   90.00
_cell.angle_beta   90.00
_cell.angle_gamma   90.00
#
_symmetry.space_group_name_H-M   'P 1'
#
loop_
_entity.id
_entity.type
_entity.pdbx_description
1 polymer ?
#
loop_
_entity_poly.entity_id
_entity_poly.type
_entity_poly.pdbx_seq_one_letter_code
_entity_poly.pdbx_strand_id
1 'polypeptide(L)'
;MAADRARKVRLFARRLEQRFGGRFEVSYDTGARWQLDWVDGPGEPAVRALAAAADLAGADLRLYRRYSTKAIAVTAIRMKTAGKLGRHDGGRHPQEIVEWEALDLDHPDRGTDALQDALAELLVATAIAKAKTARADWEATRPQRWVPGGSPVPLDATETAVDLIRTRGVGWLVEQVIANGATVPPLVVLSARYAAHADAGAAVAWAHRAQPLPLHTAVALALADDDPPAAAGAALLALLPDLRAEWVRTEAAITAAARRAGPPEPAPR
;
A
#
# COMPACT_ATOMS: atom_id res chain seq x y z
N MET A 1 -16.50 -31.60 -30.14
CA MET A 1 -15.40 -31.41 -29.18
C MET A 1 -15.02 -29.93 -28.96
N ALA A 2 -14.69 -29.15 -30.00
CA ALA A 2 -14.29 -27.74 -29.83
C ALA A 2 -15.39 -26.83 -29.23
N ALA A 3 -16.65 -27.00 -29.65
CA ALA A 3 -17.78 -26.22 -29.13
C ALA A 3 -18.06 -26.48 -27.63
N ASP A 4 -17.89 -27.74 -27.18
CA ASP A 4 -18.05 -28.10 -25.77
C ASP A 4 -16.94 -27.47 -24.91
N ARG A 5 -15.69 -27.53 -25.39
CA ARG A 5 -14.55 -26.86 -24.75
C ARG A 5 -14.78 -25.36 -24.59
N ALA A 6 -15.18 -24.67 -25.66
CA ALA A 6 -15.49 -23.25 -25.62
C ALA A 6 -16.59 -22.91 -24.60
N ARG A 7 -17.63 -23.75 -24.54
CA ARG A 7 -18.71 -23.60 -23.56
C ARG A 7 -18.20 -23.77 -22.13
N LYS A 8 -17.41 -24.80 -21.83
CA LYS A 8 -16.89 -25.06 -20.48
C LYS A 8 -15.93 -23.96 -20.01
N VAL A 9 -15.03 -23.48 -20.88
CA VAL A 9 -14.11 -22.37 -20.56
C VAL A 9 -14.87 -21.08 -20.26
N ARG A 10 -15.89 -20.73 -21.05
CA ARG A 10 -16.74 -19.55 -20.80
C ARG A 10 -17.57 -19.69 -19.52
N LEU A 11 -18.09 -20.88 -19.23
CA LEU A 11 -18.82 -21.15 -17.99
C LEU A 11 -17.89 -21.03 -16.77
N PHE A 12 -16.65 -21.51 -16.89
CA PHE A 12 -15.63 -21.36 -15.86
C PHE A 12 -15.33 -19.89 -15.58
N ALA A 13 -15.09 -19.07 -16.61
CA ALA A 13 -14.87 -17.62 -16.46
C ALA A 13 -16.04 -16.93 -15.74
N ARG A 14 -17.29 -17.23 -16.13
CA ARG A 14 -18.48 -16.70 -15.44
C ARG A 14 -18.57 -17.10 -13.97
N ARG A 15 -18.16 -18.33 -13.62
CA ARG A 15 -18.10 -18.77 -12.22
C ARG A 15 -17.05 -17.99 -11.43
N LEU A 16 -15.91 -17.66 -12.05
CA LEU A 16 -14.91 -16.80 -11.43
C LEU A 16 -15.45 -15.38 -11.20
N GLU A 17 -16.13 -14.80 -12.19
CA GLU A 17 -16.80 -13.50 -12.05
C GLU A 17 -17.81 -13.50 -10.91
N GLN A 18 -18.65 -14.54 -10.81
CA GLN A 18 -19.62 -14.68 -9.72
C GLN A 18 -18.96 -14.82 -8.34
N ARG A 19 -17.82 -15.52 -8.27
CA ARG A 19 -17.14 -15.82 -7.00
C ARG A 19 -16.30 -14.65 -6.48
N PHE A 20 -15.54 -14.01 -7.35
CA PHE A 20 -14.54 -13.01 -6.96
C PHE A 20 -14.94 -11.58 -7.29
N GLY A 21 -16.00 -11.39 -8.09
CA GLY A 21 -16.28 -10.12 -8.73
C GLY A 21 -15.27 -9.80 -9.84
N GLY A 22 -15.49 -8.68 -10.53
CA GLY A 22 -14.67 -8.27 -11.66
C GLY A 22 -15.01 -9.01 -12.95
N ARG A 23 -14.20 -8.77 -14.00
CA ARG A 23 -14.40 -9.32 -15.34
C ARG A 23 -13.29 -10.31 -15.67
N PHE A 24 -13.67 -11.50 -16.12
CA PHE A 24 -12.76 -12.54 -16.56
C PHE A 24 -12.96 -12.76 -18.06
N GLU A 25 -12.01 -12.31 -18.86
CA GLU A 25 -12.07 -12.38 -20.31
C GLU A 25 -11.43 -13.67 -20.79
N VAL A 26 -12.15 -14.40 -21.65
CA VAL A 26 -11.61 -15.60 -22.29
C VAL A 26 -11.45 -15.35 -23.78
N SER A 27 -10.24 -15.59 -24.28
CA SER A 27 -9.94 -15.56 -25.70
C SER A 27 -9.41 -16.92 -26.16
N TYR A 28 -9.76 -17.28 -27.39
CA TYR A 28 -9.23 -18.47 -28.02
C TYR A 28 -7.87 -18.10 -28.64
N ASP A 29 -6.82 -18.85 -28.28
CA ASP A 29 -5.50 -18.72 -28.88
C ASP A 29 -5.44 -19.64 -30.12
N THR A 30 -5.10 -20.91 -29.90
CA THR A 30 -4.92 -21.91 -30.98
C THR A 30 -5.16 -23.34 -30.47
N GLY A 31 -5.87 -24.16 -31.25
CA GLY A 31 -6.09 -25.58 -30.97
C GLY A 31 -6.85 -25.86 -29.66
N ALA A 32 -6.17 -26.41 -28.66
CA ALA A 32 -6.72 -26.63 -27.33
C ALA A 32 -6.42 -25.47 -26.35
N ARG A 33 -5.62 -24.49 -26.77
CA ARG A 33 -5.16 -23.38 -25.93
C ARG A 33 -6.19 -22.27 -25.86
N TRP A 34 -6.42 -21.83 -24.64
CA TRP A 34 -7.28 -20.72 -24.29
C TRP A 34 -6.50 -19.78 -23.38
N GLN A 35 -6.81 -18.51 -23.48
CA GLN A 35 -6.27 -17.48 -22.62
C GLN A 35 -7.40 -16.98 -21.71
N LEU A 36 -7.11 -16.87 -20.42
CA LEU A 36 -7.98 -16.28 -19.41
C LEU A 36 -7.28 -15.07 -18.82
N ASP A 37 -7.83 -13.90 -19.09
CA ASP A 37 -7.34 -12.61 -18.63
C ASP A 37 -8.27 -12.04 -17.56
N TRP A 38 -7.71 -11.46 -16.50
CA TRP A 38 -8.47 -10.67 -15.55
C TRP A 38 -7.65 -9.49 -15.01
N VAL A 39 -8.34 -8.51 -14.45
CA VAL A 39 -7.73 -7.35 -13.81
C VAL A 39 -7.94 -7.47 -12.31
N ASP A 40 -6.85 -7.27 -11.55
CA ASP A 40 -6.83 -7.38 -10.09
C ASP A 40 -7.36 -8.74 -9.61
N GLY A 41 -8.25 -8.80 -8.61
CA GLY A 41 -8.95 -10.04 -8.27
C GLY A 41 -8.09 -11.10 -7.58
N PRO A 42 -8.39 -12.40 -7.68
CA PRO A 42 -7.62 -13.46 -7.03
C PRO A 42 -6.21 -13.61 -7.64
N GLY A 43 -5.28 -14.14 -6.86
CA GLY A 43 -3.95 -14.53 -7.33
C GLY A 43 -3.99 -15.66 -8.35
N GLU A 44 -2.99 -15.70 -9.24
CA GLU A 44 -2.89 -16.75 -10.25
C GLU A 44 -2.89 -18.17 -9.65
N PRO A 45 -2.19 -18.46 -8.54
CA PRO A 45 -2.24 -19.80 -7.93
C PRO A 45 -3.65 -20.24 -7.53
N ALA A 46 -4.49 -19.32 -7.06
CA ALA A 46 -5.88 -19.59 -6.69
C ALA A 46 -6.74 -19.93 -7.92
N VAL A 47 -6.60 -19.16 -9.01
CA VAL A 47 -7.30 -19.43 -10.28
C VAL A 47 -6.83 -20.75 -10.89
N ARG A 48 -5.53 -21.04 -10.83
CA ARG A 48 -4.93 -22.29 -11.32
C ARG A 48 -5.47 -23.50 -10.57
N ALA A 49 -5.58 -23.43 -9.25
CA ALA A 49 -6.17 -24.49 -8.44
C ALA A 49 -7.64 -24.75 -8.82
N LEU A 50 -8.42 -23.69 -9.06
CA LEU A 50 -9.82 -23.80 -9.50
C LEU A 50 -9.95 -24.37 -10.92
N ALA A 51 -9.04 -23.99 -11.83
CA ALA A 51 -9.01 -24.52 -13.19
C ALA A 51 -8.67 -26.02 -13.19
N ALA A 52 -7.72 -26.46 -12.35
CA ALA A 52 -7.36 -27.87 -12.21
C ALA A 52 -8.50 -28.73 -11.65
N ALA A 53 -9.33 -28.15 -10.77
CA ALA A 53 -10.53 -28.82 -10.25
C ALA A 53 -11.72 -28.80 -11.22
N ALA A 54 -11.67 -28.00 -12.29
CA ALA A 54 -12.73 -27.89 -13.27
C ALA A 54 -12.55 -28.87 -14.43
N ASP A 55 -13.62 -29.55 -14.84
CA ASP A 55 -13.63 -30.24 -16.13
C ASP A 55 -13.74 -29.20 -17.26
N LEU A 56 -12.62 -28.96 -17.94
CA LEU A 56 -12.53 -28.01 -19.06
C LEU A 56 -12.48 -28.71 -20.42
N ALA A 57 -12.91 -29.98 -20.52
CA ALA A 57 -12.91 -30.76 -21.77
C ALA A 57 -11.54 -30.74 -22.51
N GLY A 58 -10.45 -30.89 -21.74
CA GLY A 58 -9.08 -30.88 -22.25
C GLY A 58 -8.62 -29.53 -22.81
N ALA A 59 -9.20 -28.40 -22.33
CA ALA A 59 -8.63 -27.08 -22.59
C ALA A 59 -7.31 -26.89 -21.85
N ASP A 60 -6.34 -26.29 -22.52
CA ASP A 60 -5.10 -25.79 -21.94
C ASP A 60 -5.26 -24.29 -21.67
N LEU A 61 -5.33 -23.88 -20.40
CA LEU A 61 -5.55 -22.48 -20.02
C LEU A 61 -4.24 -21.78 -19.67
N ARG A 62 -3.92 -20.72 -20.42
CA ARG A 62 -2.95 -19.71 -20.02
C ARG A 62 -3.65 -18.64 -19.19
N LEU A 63 -3.03 -18.30 -18.06
CA LEU A 63 -3.56 -17.36 -17.09
C LEU A 63 -2.76 -16.07 -17.18
N TYR A 64 -3.45 -14.94 -17.32
CA TYR A 64 -2.82 -13.63 -17.33
C TYR A 64 -3.59 -12.69 -16.42
N ARG A 65 -2.89 -12.21 -15.40
CA ARG A 65 -3.41 -11.21 -14.48
C ARG A 65 -2.78 -9.87 -14.79
N ARG A 66 -3.62 -8.86 -14.97
CA ARG A 66 -3.20 -7.46 -15.10
C ARG A 66 -3.51 -6.71 -13.81
N TYR A 67 -2.71 -5.68 -13.53
CA TYR A 67 -2.90 -4.85 -12.34
C TYR A 67 -3.40 -3.47 -12.73
N SER A 68 -4.43 -3.00 -12.04
CA SER A 68 -4.83 -1.60 -12.13
C SER A 68 -3.77 -0.70 -11.47
N THR A 69 -3.79 0.59 -11.82
CA THR A 69 -2.97 1.59 -11.14
C THR A 69 -3.26 1.63 -9.63
N LYS A 70 -4.51 1.34 -9.21
CA LYS A 70 -4.86 1.23 -7.78
C LYS A 70 -4.18 0.04 -7.11
N ALA A 71 -4.16 -1.13 -7.75
CA ALA A 71 -3.44 -2.30 -7.22
C ALA A 71 -1.94 -2.04 -7.04
N ILE A 72 -1.31 -1.38 -8.02
CA ILE A 72 0.09 -0.98 -7.92
C ILE A 72 0.31 0.08 -6.83
N ALA A 73 -0.59 1.06 -6.71
CA ALA A 73 -0.53 2.09 -5.67
C ALA A 73 -0.63 1.49 -4.25
N VAL A 74 -1.62 0.63 -4.00
CA VAL A 74 -1.78 -0.06 -2.70
C VAL A 74 -0.54 -0.90 -2.39
N THR A 75 -0.04 -1.67 -3.35
CA THR A 75 1.14 -2.51 -3.17
C THR A 75 2.39 -1.68 -2.89
N ALA A 76 2.61 -0.59 -3.64
CA ALA A 76 3.73 0.33 -3.41
C ALA A 76 3.68 0.96 -2.02
N ILE A 77 2.51 1.39 -1.55
CA ILE A 77 2.32 1.94 -0.20
C ILE A 77 2.69 0.89 0.85
N ARG A 78 2.18 -0.35 0.74
CA ARG A 78 2.50 -1.45 1.65
C ARG A 78 4.00 -1.73 1.71
N MET A 79 4.62 -1.89 0.53
CA MET A 79 6.06 -2.13 0.44
C MET A 79 6.86 -0.98 1.05
N LYS A 80 6.46 0.27 0.82
CA LYS A 80 7.15 1.44 1.36
C LYS A 80 7.02 1.52 2.88
N THR A 81 5.83 1.33 3.43
CA THR A 81 5.59 1.28 4.88
C THR A 81 6.38 0.14 5.53
N ALA A 82 6.47 -1.02 4.88
CA ALA A 82 7.27 -2.15 5.33
C ALA A 82 8.80 -1.98 5.13
N GLY A 83 9.26 -0.89 4.52
CA GLY A 83 10.68 -0.65 4.25
C GLY A 83 11.26 -1.50 3.11
N LYS A 84 10.42 -2.13 2.28
CA LYS A 84 10.80 -2.97 1.13
C LYS A 84 11.00 -2.19 -0.17
N LEU A 85 10.55 -0.94 -0.24
CA LEU A 85 10.66 -0.10 -1.45
C LEU A 85 11.65 1.06 -1.25
N GLY A 86 12.86 0.91 -1.80
CA GLY A 86 14.00 1.78 -1.58
C GLY A 86 14.36 2.66 -2.77
N ARG A 87 15.47 3.41 -2.65
CA ARG A 87 16.03 4.20 -3.77
C ARG A 87 16.97 3.36 -4.65
N HIS A 88 17.48 2.24 -4.13
CA HIS A 88 18.51 1.40 -4.74
C HIS A 88 17.99 -0.02 -4.96
N ASP A 89 17.11 -0.16 -5.94
CA ASP A 89 16.43 -1.41 -6.22
C ASP A 89 17.22 -2.32 -7.20
N GLY A 90 18.56 -2.23 -7.17
CA GLY A 90 19.44 -3.13 -7.93
C GLY A 90 19.37 -3.03 -9.46
N GLY A 91 18.89 -1.91 -10.01
CA GLY A 91 18.84 -1.66 -11.45
C GLY A 91 17.59 -2.21 -12.16
N ARG A 92 16.63 -2.79 -11.43
CA ARG A 92 15.31 -3.15 -11.97
C ARG A 92 14.41 -1.92 -12.06
N HIS A 93 13.42 -1.98 -12.96
CA HIS A 93 12.38 -0.95 -13.01
C HIS A 93 11.52 -1.03 -11.73
N PRO A 94 11.35 0.07 -10.97
CA PRO A 94 10.62 0.05 -9.70
C PRO A 94 9.20 -0.52 -9.80
N GLN A 95 8.51 -0.28 -10.92
CA GLN A 95 7.19 -0.84 -11.17
C GLN A 95 7.23 -2.37 -11.19
N GLU A 96 8.21 -2.99 -11.83
CA GLU A 96 8.33 -4.45 -11.89
C GLU A 96 8.42 -5.02 -10.48
N ILE A 97 9.20 -4.41 -9.59
CA ILE A 97 9.31 -4.91 -8.20
C ILE A 97 7.95 -4.87 -7.48
N VAL A 98 7.17 -3.82 -7.69
CA VAL A 98 5.82 -3.71 -7.11
C VAL A 98 4.87 -4.73 -7.73
N GLU A 99 4.94 -4.96 -9.04
CA GLU A 99 4.14 -5.99 -9.72
C GLU A 99 4.46 -7.39 -9.20
N TRP A 100 5.74 -7.68 -8.93
CA TRP A 100 6.15 -8.98 -8.39
C TRP A 100 5.60 -9.21 -6.98
N GLU A 101 5.60 -8.18 -6.12
CA GLU A 101 4.95 -8.30 -4.80
C GLU A 101 3.42 -8.47 -4.94
N ALA A 102 2.80 -7.85 -5.96
CA ALA A 102 1.36 -7.98 -6.20
C ALA A 102 0.93 -9.37 -6.71
N LEU A 103 1.84 -10.17 -7.27
CA LEU A 103 1.56 -11.52 -7.78
C LEU A 103 0.96 -12.43 -6.71
N ASP A 104 1.49 -12.34 -5.49
CA ASP A 104 1.12 -13.21 -4.37
C ASP A 104 -0.06 -12.68 -3.55
N LEU A 105 -0.59 -11.50 -3.91
CA LEU A 105 -1.71 -10.87 -3.21
C LEU A 105 -3.04 -11.21 -3.89
N ASP A 106 -3.99 -11.69 -3.09
CA ASP A 106 -5.40 -11.67 -3.46
C ASP A 106 -5.95 -10.25 -3.33
N HIS A 107 -6.66 -9.78 -4.36
CA HIS A 107 -7.28 -8.45 -4.46
C HIS A 107 -6.33 -7.29 -4.11
N PRO A 108 -5.23 -7.10 -4.88
CA PRO A 108 -4.18 -6.12 -4.61
C PRO A 108 -4.68 -4.68 -4.73
N ASP A 109 -5.83 -4.46 -5.38
CA ASP A 109 -6.53 -3.19 -5.49
C ASP A 109 -7.19 -2.72 -4.19
N ARG A 110 -7.26 -3.58 -3.17
CA ARG A 110 -7.93 -3.29 -1.89
C ARG A 110 -6.94 -3.03 -0.78
N GLY A 111 -7.11 -1.91 -0.10
CA GLY A 111 -6.43 -1.59 1.15
C GLY A 111 -6.76 -2.58 2.27
N THR A 112 -5.91 -2.65 3.29
CA THR A 112 -6.19 -3.39 4.54
C THR A 112 -7.23 -2.67 5.41
N ASP A 113 -7.38 -1.37 5.20
CA ASP A 113 -8.27 -0.47 5.92
C ASP A 113 -8.62 0.75 5.06
N ALA A 114 -9.57 1.56 5.53
CA ALA A 114 -10.06 2.74 4.83
C ALA A 114 -8.99 3.82 4.63
N LEU A 115 -7.99 3.90 5.52
CA LEU A 115 -6.90 4.85 5.36
C LEU A 115 -6.02 4.44 4.16
N GLN A 116 -5.65 3.17 4.06
CA GLN A 116 -4.86 2.68 2.94
C GLN A 116 -5.58 2.87 1.60
N ASP A 117 -6.91 2.65 1.55
CA ASP A 117 -7.71 2.95 0.37
C ASP A 117 -7.68 4.44 0.01
N ALA A 118 -7.86 5.34 0.99
CA ALA A 118 -7.82 6.78 0.76
C ALA A 118 -6.43 7.26 0.28
N LEU A 119 -5.35 6.69 0.84
CA LEU A 119 -3.98 6.98 0.41
C LEU A 119 -3.74 6.52 -1.04
N ALA A 120 -4.21 5.33 -1.39
CA ALA A 120 -4.08 4.80 -2.74
C ALA A 120 -4.87 5.62 -3.76
N GLU A 121 -6.10 6.03 -3.43
CA GLU A 121 -6.92 6.88 -4.29
C GLU A 121 -6.30 8.26 -4.52
N LEU A 122 -5.80 8.89 -3.46
CA LEU A 122 -5.06 10.15 -3.55
C LEU A 122 -3.79 10.01 -4.41
N LEU A 123 -3.03 8.93 -4.22
CA LEU A 123 -1.83 8.66 -4.99
C LEU A 123 -2.16 8.47 -6.48
N VAL A 124 -3.17 7.67 -6.81
CA VAL A 124 -3.61 7.44 -8.19
C VAL A 124 -4.04 8.76 -8.84
N ALA A 125 -4.86 9.57 -8.16
CA ALA A 125 -5.29 10.86 -8.67
C ALA A 125 -4.10 11.81 -8.92
N THR A 126 -3.14 11.86 -7.98
CA THR A 126 -1.94 12.68 -8.10
C THR A 126 -1.05 12.20 -9.25
N ALA A 127 -0.88 10.90 -9.40
CA ALA A 127 -0.06 10.30 -10.44
C ALA A 127 -0.65 10.51 -11.83
N ILE A 128 -1.98 10.36 -11.99
CA ILE A 128 -2.70 10.66 -13.24
C ILE A 128 -2.50 12.13 -13.63
N ALA A 129 -2.72 13.05 -12.69
CA ALA A 129 -2.55 14.48 -12.96
C ALA A 129 -1.11 14.80 -13.39
N LYS A 130 -0.12 14.26 -12.67
CA LYS A 130 1.29 14.48 -12.96
C LYS A 130 1.73 13.87 -14.30
N ALA A 131 1.34 12.63 -14.58
CA ALA A 131 1.64 11.95 -15.84
C ALA A 131 1.00 12.68 -17.03
N LYS A 132 -0.23 13.17 -16.88
CA LYS A 132 -0.92 13.97 -17.91
C LYS A 132 -0.18 15.27 -18.22
N THR A 133 0.24 16.01 -17.19
CA THR A 133 1.03 17.24 -17.38
C THR A 133 2.38 16.94 -18.05
N ALA A 134 3.12 15.95 -17.54
CA ALA A 134 4.41 15.56 -18.12
C ALA A 134 4.28 15.11 -19.58
N ARG A 135 3.18 14.42 -19.92
CA ARG A 135 2.89 14.01 -21.30
C ARG A 135 2.62 15.21 -22.21
N ALA A 136 1.82 16.17 -21.76
CA ALA A 136 1.55 17.38 -22.53
C ALA A 136 2.83 18.18 -22.80
N ASP A 137 3.69 18.35 -21.78
CA ASP A 137 4.96 19.07 -21.90
C ASP A 137 5.92 18.36 -22.87
N TRP A 138 6.00 17.03 -22.79
CA TRP A 138 6.80 16.23 -23.71
C TRP A 138 6.24 16.31 -25.15
N GLU A 139 4.93 16.26 -25.35
CA GLU A 139 4.32 16.38 -26.68
C GLU A 139 4.55 17.75 -27.33
N ALA A 140 4.58 18.82 -26.52
CA ALA A 140 4.88 20.17 -27.00
C ALA A 140 6.35 20.35 -27.41
N THR A 141 7.27 19.58 -26.81
CA THR A 141 8.72 19.74 -26.99
C THR A 141 9.36 18.61 -27.79
N ARG A 142 8.64 17.53 -28.11
CA ARG A 142 9.21 16.37 -28.80
C ARG A 142 9.69 16.75 -30.21
N PRO A 143 10.90 16.33 -30.61
CA PRO A 143 11.37 16.54 -31.97
C PRO A 143 10.46 15.78 -32.96
N GLN A 144 10.07 16.45 -34.05
CA GLN A 144 9.23 15.83 -35.10
C GLN A 144 9.96 14.72 -35.86
N ARG A 145 11.30 14.73 -35.83
CA ARG A 145 12.16 13.70 -36.40
C ARG A 145 12.78 12.89 -35.28
N TRP A 146 12.78 11.58 -35.42
CA TRP A 146 13.50 10.70 -34.49
C TRP A 146 14.98 11.08 -34.46
N VAL A 147 15.50 11.34 -33.25
CA VAL A 147 16.91 11.59 -32.98
C VAL A 147 17.39 10.50 -32.02
N PRO A 148 18.51 9.79 -32.32
CA PRO A 148 19.13 8.89 -31.36
C PRO A 148 19.41 9.63 -30.04
N GLY A 149 18.89 9.12 -28.92
CA GLY A 149 19.03 9.75 -27.60
C GLY A 149 18.02 10.88 -27.28
N GLY A 150 16.94 11.00 -28.05
CA GLY A 150 15.86 11.97 -27.77
C GLY A 150 15.23 11.81 -26.38
N SER A 151 14.56 12.87 -25.91
CA SER A 151 13.98 12.93 -24.56
C SER A 151 13.15 11.68 -24.24
N PRO A 152 13.43 10.98 -23.12
CA PRO A 152 12.71 9.78 -22.75
C PRO A 152 11.22 10.07 -22.68
N VAL A 153 10.41 9.12 -23.15
CA VAL A 153 8.95 9.19 -23.02
C VAL A 153 8.62 9.34 -21.53
N PRO A 154 7.76 10.29 -21.14
CA PRO A 154 7.38 10.45 -19.75
C PRO A 154 6.67 9.21 -19.24
N LEU A 155 6.85 8.96 -17.94
CA LEU A 155 6.24 7.85 -17.23
C LEU A 155 4.71 7.89 -17.35
N ASP A 156 4.08 6.72 -17.43
CA ASP A 156 2.63 6.63 -17.33
C ASP A 156 2.16 6.87 -15.87
N ALA A 157 0.84 6.83 -15.64
CA ALA A 157 0.28 7.07 -14.31
C ALA A 157 0.69 5.99 -13.27
N THR A 158 0.87 4.75 -13.71
CA THR A 158 1.26 3.63 -12.84
C THR A 158 2.73 3.76 -12.44
N GLU A 159 3.61 4.00 -13.41
CA GLU A 159 5.03 4.28 -13.17
C GLU A 159 5.23 5.53 -12.30
N THR A 160 4.45 6.59 -12.57
CA THR A 160 4.49 7.82 -11.79
C THR A 160 4.05 7.59 -10.34
N ALA A 161 3.05 6.76 -10.09
CA ALA A 161 2.61 6.44 -8.72
C ALA A 161 3.71 5.74 -7.92
N VAL A 162 4.39 4.75 -8.53
CA VAL A 162 5.51 4.05 -7.90
C VAL A 162 6.67 5.02 -7.65
N ASP A 163 7.02 5.86 -8.61
CA ASP A 163 8.10 6.84 -8.44
C ASP A 163 7.80 7.85 -7.32
N LEU A 164 6.57 8.34 -7.22
CA LEU A 164 6.14 9.24 -6.15
C LEU A 164 6.31 8.61 -4.76
N ILE A 165 5.82 7.37 -4.56
CA ILE A 165 5.98 6.67 -3.28
C ILE A 165 7.45 6.38 -2.98
N ARG A 166 8.20 5.95 -4.00
CA ARG A 166 9.61 5.62 -3.85
C ARG A 166 10.42 6.84 -3.39
N THR A 167 10.20 7.99 -4.02
CA THR A 167 10.99 9.22 -3.83
C THR A 167 10.51 10.06 -2.65
N ARG A 168 9.19 10.28 -2.52
CA ARG A 168 8.61 11.13 -1.48
C ARG A 168 8.18 10.38 -0.23
N GLY A 169 8.03 9.06 -0.31
CA GLY A 169 7.50 8.26 0.80
C GLY A 169 5.98 8.35 0.95
N VAL A 170 5.50 7.94 2.12
CA VAL A 170 4.07 7.85 2.47
C VAL A 170 3.61 9.04 3.33
N GLY A 171 4.49 9.70 4.07
CA GLY A 171 4.12 10.74 5.05
C GLY A 171 3.31 11.90 4.44
N TRP A 172 3.73 12.38 3.26
CA TRP A 172 3.02 13.45 2.55
C TRP A 172 1.60 13.06 2.12
N LEU A 173 1.35 11.79 1.81
CA LEU A 173 0.00 11.31 1.49
C LEU A 173 -0.88 11.34 2.74
N VAL A 174 -0.33 10.91 3.88
CA VAL A 174 -1.05 10.90 5.16
C VAL A 174 -1.45 12.31 5.57
N GLU A 175 -0.52 13.26 5.49
CA GLU A 175 -0.80 14.68 5.76
C GLU A 175 -1.90 15.23 4.84
N GLN A 176 -1.85 14.90 3.55
CA GLN A 176 -2.84 15.36 2.59
C GLN A 176 -4.23 14.72 2.78
N VAL A 177 -4.32 13.42 3.10
CA VAL A 177 -5.63 12.81 3.38
C VAL A 177 -6.24 13.36 4.68
N ILE A 178 -5.43 13.67 5.69
CA ILE A 178 -5.88 14.36 6.90
C ILE A 178 -6.43 15.75 6.53
N ALA A 179 -5.71 16.51 5.71
CA ALA A 179 -6.16 17.81 5.22
C ALA A 179 -7.48 17.71 4.41
N ASN A 180 -7.69 16.60 3.71
CA ASN A 180 -8.91 16.31 2.97
C ASN A 180 -10.06 15.78 3.87
N GLY A 181 -9.87 15.70 5.18
CA GLY A 181 -10.89 15.29 6.15
C GLY A 181 -11.02 13.78 6.35
N ALA A 182 -10.03 12.98 5.94
CA ALA A 182 -10.04 11.55 6.21
C ALA A 182 -9.96 11.27 7.71
N THR A 183 -10.75 10.31 8.19
CA THR A 183 -10.64 9.83 9.57
C THR A 183 -9.39 8.96 9.71
N VAL A 184 -8.50 9.33 10.62
CA VAL A 184 -7.26 8.60 10.90
C VAL A 184 -7.11 8.34 12.40
N PRO A 185 -6.29 7.36 12.81
CA PRO A 185 -6.03 7.13 14.23
C PRO A 185 -5.44 8.37 14.92
N PRO A 186 -5.81 8.68 16.17
CA PRO A 186 -5.34 9.86 16.89
C PRO A 186 -3.80 9.99 16.95
N LEU A 187 -3.09 8.87 17.12
CA LEU A 187 -1.62 8.87 17.13
C LEU A 187 -1.03 9.27 15.77
N VAL A 188 -1.70 8.94 14.67
CA VAL A 188 -1.31 9.33 13.31
C VAL A 188 -1.49 10.84 13.12
N VAL A 189 -2.55 11.44 13.67
CA VAL A 189 -2.75 12.91 13.67
C VAL A 189 -1.59 13.61 14.37
N LEU A 190 -1.25 13.17 15.59
CA LEU A 190 -0.14 13.77 16.33
C LEU A 190 1.20 13.55 15.62
N SER A 191 1.42 12.35 15.07
CA SER A 191 2.66 12.04 14.35
C SER A 191 2.83 12.90 13.08
N ALA A 192 1.76 13.11 12.31
CA ALA A 192 1.76 13.98 11.14
C ALA A 192 2.18 15.42 11.49
N ARG A 193 1.78 15.89 12.67
CA ARG A 193 2.10 17.24 13.14
C ARG A 193 3.50 17.33 13.73
N TYR A 194 3.89 16.37 14.56
CA TYR A 194 5.03 16.49 15.46
C TYR A 194 6.24 15.64 15.09
N ALA A 195 6.18 14.76 14.08
CA ALA A 195 7.32 13.91 13.72
C ALA A 195 8.60 14.70 13.40
N ALA A 196 8.47 15.86 12.76
CA ALA A 196 9.61 16.74 12.46
C ALA A 196 10.22 17.40 13.72
N HIS A 197 9.50 17.40 14.84
CA HIS A 197 9.91 18.01 16.11
C HIS A 197 10.49 17.01 17.11
N ALA A 198 10.40 15.70 16.83
CA ALA A 198 10.89 14.65 17.72
C ALA A 198 12.42 14.48 17.61
N ASP A 199 12.89 13.94 16.49
CA ASP A 199 14.29 13.81 16.13
C ASP A 199 14.41 13.54 14.61
N ALA A 200 15.64 13.60 14.08
CA ALA A 200 15.88 13.40 12.65
C ALA A 200 15.48 11.99 12.16
N GLY A 201 15.63 10.96 13.00
CA GLY A 201 15.23 9.59 12.68
C GLY A 201 13.72 9.44 12.59
N ALA A 202 12.98 10.02 13.53
CA ALA A 202 11.53 10.07 13.53
C ALA A 202 10.97 10.84 12.33
N ALA A 203 11.57 11.98 11.99
CA ALA A 203 11.20 12.76 10.82
C ALA A 203 11.35 11.95 9.51
N VAL A 204 12.48 11.25 9.35
CA VAL A 204 12.76 10.38 8.20
C VAL A 204 11.82 9.18 8.18
N ALA A 205 11.58 8.54 9.32
CA ALA A 205 10.68 7.39 9.45
C ALA A 205 9.23 7.76 9.08
N TRP A 206 8.77 8.93 9.53
CA TRP A 206 7.48 9.48 9.15
C TRP A 206 7.41 9.81 7.66
N ALA A 207 8.33 10.64 7.15
CA ALA A 207 8.32 11.05 5.75
C ALA A 207 8.31 9.84 4.81
N HIS A 208 9.19 8.86 5.05
CA HIS A 208 9.31 7.72 4.17
C HIS A 208 8.23 6.66 4.35
N ARG A 209 7.85 6.33 5.59
CA ARG A 209 7.04 5.13 5.89
C ARG A 209 5.71 5.44 6.56
N ALA A 210 5.45 6.72 6.89
CA ALA A 210 4.38 7.16 7.77
C ALA A 210 4.36 6.41 9.11
N GLN A 211 5.55 6.09 9.64
CA GLN A 211 5.68 5.40 10.92
C GLN A 211 5.26 6.35 12.06
N PRO A 212 4.20 6.04 12.82
CA PRO A 212 3.77 6.90 13.92
C PRO A 212 4.87 7.01 14.99
N LEU A 213 4.92 8.17 15.64
CA LEU A 213 5.73 8.39 16.82
C LEU A 213 5.34 7.43 17.95
N PRO A 214 6.26 7.09 18.86
CA PRO A 214 5.90 6.46 20.12
C PRO A 214 4.86 7.29 20.88
N LEU A 215 3.89 6.63 21.53
CA LEU A 215 2.75 7.29 22.17
C LEU A 215 3.18 8.42 23.11
N HIS A 216 4.07 8.13 24.05
CA HIS A 216 4.58 9.10 25.01
C HIS A 216 5.32 10.27 24.34
N THR A 217 6.08 10.01 23.27
CA THR A 217 6.78 11.07 22.51
C THR A 217 5.78 11.99 21.82
N ALA A 218 4.77 11.43 21.14
CA ALA A 218 3.74 12.21 20.46
C ALA A 218 2.96 13.10 21.44
N VAL A 219 2.58 12.55 22.59
CA VAL A 219 1.86 13.27 23.64
C VAL A 219 2.73 14.36 24.27
N ALA A 220 3.99 14.07 24.58
CA ALA A 220 4.90 15.05 25.16
C ALA A 220 5.13 16.25 24.23
N LEU A 221 5.33 16.01 22.92
CA LEU A 221 5.47 17.07 21.93
C LEU A 221 4.19 17.90 21.78
N ALA A 222 3.03 17.25 21.78
CA ALA A 222 1.75 17.94 21.67
C ALA A 222 1.41 18.76 22.93
N LEU A 223 1.85 18.35 24.12
CA LEU A 223 1.69 19.11 25.37
C LEU A 223 2.69 20.26 25.50
N ALA A 224 3.83 20.18 24.81
CA ALA A 224 4.83 21.24 24.76
C ALA A 224 4.53 22.29 23.67
N ASP A 225 3.51 22.07 22.84
CA ASP A 225 3.02 23.05 21.86
C ASP A 225 2.12 24.05 22.58
N ASP A 226 2.53 25.33 22.60
CA ASP A 226 1.79 26.41 23.26
C ASP A 226 0.48 26.76 22.53
N ASP A 227 0.32 26.37 21.26
CA ASP A 227 -0.86 26.64 20.44
C ASP A 227 -1.27 25.40 19.61
N PRO A 228 -1.75 24.32 20.26
CA PRO A 228 -2.07 23.09 19.57
C PRO A 228 -3.36 23.28 18.75
N PRO A 229 -3.38 22.87 17.47
CA PRO A 229 -4.58 22.97 16.66
C PRO A 229 -5.70 22.08 17.23
N ALA A 230 -6.96 22.42 16.95
CA ALA A 230 -8.12 21.67 17.45
C ALA A 230 -8.05 20.15 17.20
N ALA A 231 -7.51 19.74 16.05
CA ALA A 231 -7.30 18.33 15.72
C ALA A 231 -6.28 17.64 16.64
N ALA A 232 -5.21 18.33 17.06
CA ALA A 232 -4.23 17.81 18.02
C ALA A 232 -4.84 17.70 19.42
N GLY A 233 -5.60 18.71 19.86
CA GLY A 233 -6.33 18.66 21.12
C GLY A 233 -7.34 17.50 21.18
N ALA A 234 -8.12 17.30 20.11
CA ALA A 234 -9.05 16.17 20.00
C ALA A 234 -8.33 14.82 20.00
N ALA A 235 -7.19 14.72 19.30
CA ALA A 235 -6.37 13.51 19.29
C ALA A 235 -5.79 13.19 20.68
N LEU A 236 -5.30 14.19 21.42
CA LEU A 236 -4.84 14.03 22.81
C LEU A 236 -5.93 13.46 23.72
N LEU A 237 -7.15 14.00 23.65
CA LEU A 237 -8.28 13.50 24.43
C LEU A 237 -8.62 12.05 24.07
N ALA A 238 -8.59 11.72 22.77
CA ALA A 238 -8.86 10.37 22.28
C ALA A 238 -7.79 9.33 22.70
N LEU A 239 -6.57 9.76 23.00
CA LEU A 239 -5.47 8.89 23.45
C LEU A 239 -5.44 8.66 24.97
N LEU A 240 -6.25 9.35 25.77
CA LEU A 240 -6.31 9.16 27.22
C LEU A 240 -6.57 7.71 27.66
N PRO A 241 -7.48 6.93 27.02
CA PRO A 241 -7.67 5.53 27.36
C PRO A 241 -6.41 4.67 27.13
N ASP A 242 -5.70 4.91 26.03
CA ASP A 242 -4.48 4.16 25.68
C ASP A 242 -3.35 4.44 26.68
N LEU A 243 -3.18 5.72 27.04
CA LEU A 243 -2.25 6.14 28.09
C LEU A 243 -2.57 5.44 29.43
N ARG A 244 -3.84 5.48 29.87
CA ARG A 244 -4.25 4.80 31.11
C ARG A 244 -3.97 3.30 31.06
N ALA A 245 -4.26 2.65 29.94
CA ALA A 245 -3.99 1.23 29.76
C ALA A 245 -2.49 0.91 29.81
N GLU A 246 -1.63 1.77 29.26
CA GLU A 246 -0.17 1.63 29.33
C GLU A 246 0.35 1.78 30.76
N TRP A 247 -0.15 2.77 31.52
CA TRP A 247 0.18 2.94 32.93
C TRP A 247 -0.18 1.70 33.75
N VAL A 248 -1.40 1.16 33.60
CA VAL A 248 -1.84 -0.04 34.30
C VAL A 248 -0.94 -1.25 33.98
N ARG A 249 -0.58 -1.44 32.69
CA ARG A 249 0.34 -2.53 32.30
C ARG A 249 1.73 -2.35 32.91
N THR A 250 2.24 -1.12 32.93
CA THR A 250 3.55 -0.78 33.50
C THR A 250 3.58 -1.05 35.00
N GLU A 251 2.55 -0.62 35.73
CA GLU A 251 2.39 -0.89 37.15
C GLU A 251 2.38 -2.40 37.46
N ALA A 252 1.61 -3.17 36.69
CA ALA A 252 1.56 -4.62 36.84
C ALA A 252 2.93 -5.28 36.59
N ALA A 253 3.66 -4.82 35.56
CA ALA A 253 5.00 -5.32 35.24
C ALA A 253 6.02 -5.00 36.34
N ILE A 254 6.01 -3.77 36.85
CA ILE A 254 6.86 -3.35 37.98
C ILE A 254 6.54 -4.17 39.22
N THR A 255 5.26 -4.36 39.53
CA THR A 255 4.82 -5.15 40.69
C THR A 255 5.28 -6.61 40.56
N ALA A 256 5.16 -7.21 39.38
CA ALA A 256 5.65 -8.55 39.12
C ALA A 256 7.17 -8.65 39.21
N ALA A 257 7.90 -7.66 38.72
CA ALA A 257 9.36 -7.59 38.82
C ALA A 257 9.81 -7.47 40.29
N ALA A 258 9.18 -6.59 41.08
CA ALA A 258 9.45 -6.43 42.50
C ALA A 258 9.20 -7.72 43.29
N ARG A 259 8.09 -8.43 43.00
CA ARG A 259 7.80 -9.73 43.62
C ARG A 259 8.84 -10.80 43.29
N ARG A 260 9.39 -10.79 42.06
CA ARG A 260 10.47 -11.72 41.65
C ARG A 260 11.81 -11.39 42.29
N ALA A 261 12.11 -10.10 42.49
CA ALA A 261 13.38 -9.66 43.07
C ALA A 261 13.49 -10.02 44.57
N GLY A 262 12.37 -10.24 45.26
CA GLY A 262 12.34 -10.48 46.70
C GLY A 262 12.59 -9.18 47.49
N PRO A 263 12.37 -9.19 48.82
CA PRO A 263 12.75 -8.06 49.66
C PRO A 263 14.27 -7.84 49.61
N PRO A 264 14.76 -6.59 49.68
CA PRO A 264 16.19 -6.34 49.77
C PRO A 264 16.77 -7.04 51.00
N GLU A 265 17.90 -7.73 50.81
CA GLU A 265 18.63 -8.38 51.90
C GLU A 265 18.99 -7.29 52.93
N PRO A 266 18.70 -7.50 54.24
CA PRO A 266 19.00 -6.49 55.24
C PRO A 266 20.50 -6.20 55.25
N ALA A 267 20.86 -4.91 55.18
CA ALA A 267 22.25 -4.49 55.22
C ALA A 267 22.95 -5.08 56.46
N PRO A 268 24.18 -5.62 56.31
CA PRO A 268 24.92 -6.18 57.43
C PRO A 268 25.13 -5.09 58.50
N ARG A 269 24.75 -5.44 59.74
CA ARG A 269 24.98 -4.60 60.93
C ARG A 269 26.44 -4.60 61.33
#